data_AF-A0A3D8MD64-F1
#
_entry.id   AF-A0A3D8MD64-F1
#
_cell.length_a   1.000
_cell.length_b   1.000
_cell.length_c   1.000
_cell.angle_alpha   90.00
_cell.angle_beta   90.00
_cell.angle_gamma   90.00
#
_symmetry.space_group_name_H-M   'P 1'
#
loop_
_entity.id
_entity.type
_entity.pdbx_description
1 polymer ?
#
loop_
_entity_poly.entity_id
_entity_poly.type
_entity_poly.pdbx_seq_one_letter_code
_entity_poly.pdbx_strand_id
1 'polypeptide(L)'
;MHDRLTGVPASAAVLDEMETLIANGQDNEAAQLAMQNPAFYNVTLKHWITPWTNESFDVFAPLNDYTATVIGVIRDDVDFRQILSGDLIYVGDDSLGLPAYSNSSNSHYQAMEDTHTDLKANLVRAQQSSVTGLPTEATAGVLTSRAAAKSFFKDGTNRAMFRFTLINHLCTDMEGVADITRPPDRVRQDVSRSPGGDSRLFHNSCVGCHSGMDPMAQAFAYYNYAYDTEADPDGLNGQLSYHRDGQTDPETGLRVQAKYWINSNNFVHGYITTSDAWENYWRSGPNQNLGWSDSLPGQGEGAKSMGQELANSARFARCQVSKVFEEVCLRKPQDAQDRNQIDFITDQFTANGYRMKQVFADTASYCKGE
;
A
#
# COMPACT_ATOMS: atom_id res chain seq x y z
N MET A 1 -28.03 -3.06 -1.02
CA MET A 1 -26.83 -3.92 -1.15
C MET A 1 -26.14 -3.71 -2.49
N HIS A 2 -26.80 -3.99 -3.63
CA HIS A 2 -26.17 -3.86 -4.96
C HIS A 2 -25.54 -2.47 -5.20
N ASP A 3 -26.28 -1.40 -4.97
CA ASP A 3 -25.80 -0.03 -5.21
C ASP A 3 -24.63 0.35 -4.30
N ARG A 4 -24.63 -0.14 -3.04
CA ARG A 4 -23.51 0.04 -2.10
C ARG A 4 -22.22 -0.63 -2.59
N LEU A 5 -22.35 -1.76 -3.28
CA LEU A 5 -21.21 -2.48 -3.84
C LEU A 5 -20.78 -1.92 -5.20
N THR A 6 -21.72 -1.50 -6.05
CA THR A 6 -21.41 -1.22 -7.47
C THR A 6 -21.47 0.26 -7.84
N GLY A 7 -22.02 1.11 -6.98
CA GLY A 7 -22.26 2.52 -7.25
C GLY A 7 -23.38 2.79 -8.29
N VAL A 8 -24.06 1.74 -8.78
CA VAL A 8 -25.10 1.85 -9.81
C VAL A 8 -26.31 0.94 -9.49
N PRO A 9 -27.51 1.29 -9.98
CA PRO A 9 -28.68 0.44 -9.85
C PRO A 9 -28.49 -0.93 -10.54
N ALA A 10 -29.04 -1.98 -9.95
CA ALA A 10 -29.13 -3.30 -10.59
C ALA A 10 -30.19 -3.35 -11.69
N SER A 11 -30.04 -4.31 -12.61
CA SER A 11 -31.13 -4.72 -13.50
C SER A 11 -32.24 -5.45 -12.71
N ALA A 12 -33.47 -5.45 -13.22
CA ALA A 12 -34.59 -6.15 -12.58
C ALA A 12 -34.28 -7.64 -12.32
N ALA A 13 -33.69 -8.34 -13.30
CA ALA A 13 -33.33 -9.75 -13.15
C ALA A 13 -32.30 -9.99 -12.03
N VAL A 14 -31.30 -9.13 -11.91
CA VAL A 14 -30.29 -9.23 -10.83
C VAL A 14 -30.93 -8.91 -9.48
N LEU A 15 -31.85 -7.94 -9.41
CA LEU A 15 -32.59 -7.65 -8.18
C LEU A 15 -33.43 -8.83 -7.72
N ASP A 16 -34.20 -9.45 -8.62
CA ASP A 16 -35.05 -10.60 -8.30
C ASP A 16 -34.22 -11.80 -7.77
N GLU A 17 -33.06 -12.04 -8.38
CA GLU A 17 -32.13 -13.09 -7.94
C GLU A 17 -31.51 -12.76 -6.58
N MET A 18 -31.05 -11.52 -6.38
CA MET A 18 -30.54 -11.08 -5.07
C MET A 18 -31.61 -11.13 -3.98
N GLU A 19 -32.86 -10.76 -4.26
CA GLU A 19 -33.97 -10.86 -3.33
C GLU A 19 -34.22 -12.31 -2.92
N THR A 20 -34.19 -13.23 -3.88
CA THR A 20 -34.33 -14.67 -3.63
C THR A 20 -33.21 -15.19 -2.73
N LEU A 21 -31.95 -14.81 -3.00
CA LEU A 21 -30.80 -15.19 -2.19
C LEU A 21 -30.93 -14.67 -0.75
N ILE A 22 -31.26 -13.38 -0.59
CA ILE A 22 -31.45 -12.77 0.74
C ILE A 22 -32.60 -13.43 1.50
N ALA A 23 -33.74 -13.70 0.85
CA ALA A 23 -34.87 -14.40 1.48
C ALA A 23 -34.51 -15.80 1.98
N ASN A 24 -33.53 -16.45 1.35
CA ASN A 24 -33.01 -17.76 1.75
C ASN A 24 -31.87 -17.68 2.78
N GLY A 25 -31.52 -16.48 3.28
CA GLY A 25 -30.42 -16.26 4.22
C GLY A 25 -29.02 -16.34 3.58
N GLN A 26 -28.93 -16.19 2.25
CA GLN A 26 -27.72 -16.29 1.43
C GLN A 26 -27.20 -14.89 1.04
N ASP A 27 -27.03 -14.03 2.04
CA ASP A 27 -26.67 -12.62 1.84
C ASP A 27 -25.30 -12.44 1.19
N ASN A 28 -24.36 -13.34 1.50
CA ASN A 28 -23.03 -13.31 0.94
C ASN A 28 -23.06 -13.65 -0.55
N GLU A 29 -23.86 -14.64 -0.96
CA GLU A 29 -24.07 -14.98 -2.36
C GLU A 29 -24.74 -13.84 -3.14
N ALA A 30 -25.71 -13.14 -2.52
CA ALA A 30 -26.30 -11.94 -3.11
C ALA A 30 -25.25 -10.83 -3.32
N ALA A 31 -24.36 -10.62 -2.35
CA ALA A 31 -23.25 -9.67 -2.49
C ALA A 31 -22.23 -10.10 -3.57
N GLN A 32 -21.91 -11.39 -3.66
CA GLN A 32 -21.05 -11.93 -4.72
C GLN A 32 -21.67 -11.73 -6.10
N LEU A 33 -22.99 -11.92 -6.25
CA LEU A 33 -23.71 -11.64 -7.48
C LEU A 33 -23.60 -10.16 -7.86
N ALA A 34 -23.79 -9.24 -6.91
CA ALA A 34 -23.62 -7.81 -7.16
C ALA A 34 -22.20 -7.46 -7.62
N MET A 35 -21.17 -8.04 -7.00
CA MET A 35 -19.77 -7.83 -7.40
C MET A 35 -19.43 -8.41 -8.78
N GLN A 36 -20.31 -9.19 -9.42
CA GLN A 36 -20.12 -9.57 -10.82
C GLN A 36 -20.34 -8.38 -11.77
N ASN A 37 -20.97 -7.31 -11.34
CA ASN A 37 -21.14 -6.12 -12.16
C ASN A 37 -19.78 -5.43 -12.39
N PRO A 38 -19.40 -5.11 -13.65
CA PRO A 38 -18.15 -4.39 -13.93
C PRO A 38 -17.98 -3.08 -13.15
N ALA A 39 -19.07 -2.41 -12.78
CA ALA A 39 -19.04 -1.18 -12.00
C ALA A 39 -18.40 -1.36 -10.61
N PHE A 40 -18.46 -2.56 -10.00
CA PHE A 40 -17.70 -2.85 -8.77
C PHE A 40 -16.20 -2.59 -8.97
N TYR A 41 -15.65 -2.97 -10.12
CA TYR A 41 -14.21 -2.83 -10.41
C TYR A 41 -13.87 -1.45 -10.97
N ASN A 42 -14.66 -0.98 -11.94
CA ASN A 42 -14.41 0.26 -12.67
C ASN A 42 -14.72 1.52 -11.84
N VAL A 43 -15.64 1.44 -10.89
CA VAL A 43 -16.10 2.57 -10.07
C VAL A 43 -15.70 2.37 -8.63
N THR A 44 -16.31 1.41 -7.93
CA THR A 44 -16.14 1.25 -6.48
C THR A 44 -14.69 0.98 -6.09
N LEU A 45 -14.08 -0.10 -6.62
CA LEU A 45 -12.70 -0.43 -6.27
C LEU A 45 -11.71 0.64 -6.75
N LYS A 46 -11.91 1.19 -7.96
CA LYS A 46 -11.05 2.27 -8.46
C LYS A 46 -11.05 3.47 -7.50
N HIS A 47 -12.22 3.99 -7.12
CA HIS A 47 -12.31 5.12 -6.17
C HIS A 47 -11.80 4.75 -4.77
N TRP A 48 -12.05 3.53 -4.31
CA TRP A 48 -11.60 3.05 -3.01
C TRP A 48 -10.07 3.01 -2.88
N ILE A 49 -9.36 2.65 -3.97
CA ILE A 49 -7.92 2.40 -3.99
C ILE A 49 -7.12 3.64 -4.39
N THR A 50 -7.62 4.42 -5.35
CA THR A 50 -6.89 5.54 -5.97
C THR A 50 -6.29 6.54 -4.97
N PRO A 51 -6.95 6.90 -3.85
CA PRO A 51 -6.38 7.77 -2.84
C PRO A 51 -5.04 7.28 -2.25
N TRP A 52 -4.76 5.98 -2.30
CA TRP A 52 -3.54 5.41 -1.72
C TRP A 52 -2.31 5.63 -2.62
N THR A 53 -2.55 6.08 -3.85
CA THR A 53 -1.54 6.15 -4.91
C THR A 53 -0.91 7.53 -5.06
N ASN A 54 -1.39 8.54 -4.31
CA ASN A 54 -0.95 9.92 -4.38
C ASN A 54 -0.96 10.60 -2.99
N GLU A 55 -0.13 11.63 -2.81
CA GLU A 55 0.04 12.31 -1.52
C GLU A 55 -1.20 13.12 -1.08
N SER A 56 -2.01 13.57 -2.05
CA SER A 56 -3.22 14.37 -1.82
C SER A 56 -4.44 13.54 -1.42
N PHE A 57 -4.36 12.20 -1.45
CA PHE A 57 -5.50 11.30 -1.30
C PHE A 57 -6.65 11.61 -2.27
N ASP A 58 -6.32 12.11 -3.47
CA ASP A 58 -7.29 12.43 -4.51
C ASP A 58 -7.91 11.14 -5.05
N VAL A 59 -9.24 11.07 -4.98
CA VAL A 59 -10.04 9.93 -5.45
C VAL A 59 -10.17 9.92 -6.98
N PHE A 60 -9.95 11.09 -7.61
CA PHE A 60 -10.10 11.32 -9.05
C PHE A 60 -8.78 11.23 -9.82
N ALA A 61 -7.67 10.88 -9.16
CA ALA A 61 -6.42 10.64 -9.86
C ALA A 61 -6.59 9.52 -10.90
N PRO A 62 -5.87 9.57 -12.04
CA PRO A 62 -6.01 8.57 -13.08
C PRO A 62 -5.68 7.14 -12.61
N LEU A 63 -6.32 6.16 -13.25
CA LEU A 63 -5.95 4.76 -13.17
C LEU A 63 -4.45 4.63 -13.43
N ASN A 64 -3.80 3.81 -12.62
CA ASN A 64 -2.37 3.59 -12.66
C ASN A 64 -2.05 2.15 -12.25
N ASP A 65 -0.77 1.77 -12.31
CA ASP A 65 -0.33 0.41 -12.03
C ASP A 65 -0.58 -0.05 -10.59
N TYR A 66 -0.52 0.85 -9.62
CA TYR A 66 -0.90 0.55 -8.24
C TYR A 66 -2.39 0.22 -8.15
N THR A 67 -3.28 1.13 -8.60
CA THR A 67 -4.73 0.91 -8.56
C THR A 67 -5.13 -0.36 -9.30
N ALA A 68 -4.65 -0.54 -10.54
CA ALA A 68 -4.94 -1.72 -11.35
C ALA A 68 -4.46 -3.02 -10.67
N THR A 69 -3.29 -3.00 -10.04
CA THR A 69 -2.74 -4.17 -9.34
C THR A 69 -3.60 -4.59 -8.17
N VAL A 70 -4.07 -3.65 -7.35
CA VAL A 70 -4.95 -3.97 -6.22
C VAL A 70 -6.31 -4.47 -6.72
N ILE A 71 -6.90 -3.84 -7.75
CA ILE A 71 -8.15 -4.32 -8.39
C ILE A 71 -7.99 -5.77 -8.86
N GLY A 72 -6.90 -6.07 -9.57
CA GLY A 72 -6.61 -7.41 -10.07
C GLY A 72 -6.44 -8.45 -8.97
N VAL A 73 -5.70 -8.13 -7.90
CA VAL A 73 -5.54 -8.99 -6.72
C VAL A 73 -6.88 -9.33 -6.08
N ILE A 74 -7.79 -8.36 -5.96
CA ILE A 74 -9.14 -8.57 -5.42
C ILE A 74 -9.98 -9.43 -6.37
N ARG A 75 -9.94 -9.11 -7.67
CA ARG A 75 -10.71 -9.83 -8.69
C ARG A 75 -10.38 -11.32 -8.71
N ASP A 76 -9.09 -11.63 -8.72
CA ASP A 76 -8.56 -12.99 -8.88
C ASP A 76 -8.50 -13.77 -7.55
N ASP A 77 -9.04 -13.22 -6.46
CA ASP A 77 -8.94 -13.79 -5.11
C ASP A 77 -7.49 -14.18 -4.79
N VAL A 78 -6.53 -13.29 -5.03
CA VAL A 78 -5.14 -13.48 -4.57
C VAL A 78 -5.06 -13.11 -3.09
N ASP A 79 -4.15 -13.74 -2.35
CA ASP A 79 -3.89 -13.38 -0.95
C ASP A 79 -3.54 -11.89 -0.89
N PHE A 80 -4.41 -11.10 -0.26
CA PHE A 80 -4.30 -9.64 -0.32
C PHE A 80 -3.01 -9.11 0.30
N ARG A 81 -2.32 -9.87 1.15
CA ARG A 81 -1.01 -9.49 1.69
C ARG A 81 0.04 -9.34 0.58
N GLN A 82 -0.12 -10.04 -0.54
CA GLN A 82 0.80 -9.98 -1.68
C GLN A 82 0.88 -8.59 -2.32
N ILE A 83 -0.06 -7.67 -2.04
CA ILE A 83 0.08 -6.30 -2.53
C ILE A 83 1.33 -5.61 -1.99
N LEU A 84 1.90 -6.02 -0.84
CA LEU A 84 3.11 -5.40 -0.28
C LEU A 84 4.39 -6.20 -0.52
N SER A 85 4.31 -7.41 -1.05
CA SER A 85 5.49 -8.30 -1.15
C SER A 85 5.56 -9.13 -2.43
N GLY A 86 4.50 -9.16 -3.22
CA GLY A 86 4.40 -10.02 -4.40
C GLY A 86 5.31 -9.56 -5.53
N ASP A 87 5.79 -10.52 -6.32
CA ASP A 87 6.26 -10.25 -7.67
C ASP A 87 5.06 -10.34 -8.62
N LEU A 88 4.20 -9.32 -8.55
CA LEU A 88 2.97 -9.26 -9.33
C LEU A 88 2.64 -7.82 -9.71
N ILE A 89 2.08 -7.68 -10.89
CA ILE A 89 1.50 -6.44 -11.42
C ILE A 89 0.30 -6.83 -12.29
N TYR A 90 -0.69 -5.94 -12.39
CA TYR A 90 -1.77 -6.10 -13.37
C TYR A 90 -1.68 -5.02 -14.45
N VAL A 91 -1.77 -5.47 -15.69
CA VAL A 91 -1.76 -4.66 -16.91
C VAL A 91 -3.03 -4.95 -17.72
N GLY A 92 -3.41 -4.06 -18.62
CA GLY A 92 -4.46 -4.31 -19.60
C GLY A 92 -4.06 -5.41 -20.58
N ASP A 93 -5.04 -6.21 -20.99
CA ASP A 93 -4.87 -7.30 -21.95
C ASP A 93 -4.31 -6.79 -23.30
N ASP A 94 -3.34 -7.51 -23.86
CA ASP A 94 -2.65 -7.14 -25.10
C ASP A 94 -3.63 -7.00 -26.30
N SER A 95 -4.76 -7.72 -26.27
CA SER A 95 -5.78 -7.66 -27.32
C SER A 95 -6.48 -6.29 -27.43
N LEU A 96 -6.35 -5.43 -26.41
CA LEU A 96 -6.93 -4.10 -26.39
C LEU A 96 -6.16 -3.10 -27.27
N GLY A 97 -4.95 -3.42 -27.72
CA GLY A 97 -4.14 -2.51 -28.55
C GLY A 97 -3.70 -1.23 -27.81
N LEU A 98 -3.54 -1.30 -26.49
CA LEU A 98 -3.11 -0.20 -25.64
C LEU A 98 -1.64 0.16 -25.86
N PRO A 99 -1.19 1.38 -25.48
CA PRO A 99 0.22 1.66 -25.31
C PRO A 99 0.87 0.62 -24.40
N ALA A 100 2.09 0.17 -24.71
CA ALA A 100 2.80 -0.77 -23.85
C ALA A 100 3.05 -0.18 -22.44
N TYR A 101 3.13 -1.05 -21.43
CA TYR A 101 3.57 -0.63 -20.09
C TYR A 101 4.91 0.10 -20.16
N SER A 102 5.06 1.17 -19.39
CA SER A 102 6.29 1.94 -19.31
C SER A 102 6.64 2.27 -17.87
N ASN A 103 7.89 2.02 -17.48
CA ASN A 103 8.42 2.43 -16.19
C ASN A 103 8.42 3.95 -16.00
N SER A 104 8.36 4.73 -17.08
CA SER A 104 8.42 6.19 -17.06
C SER A 104 7.11 6.88 -17.47
N SER A 105 6.06 6.16 -17.87
CA SER A 105 4.80 6.77 -18.31
C SER A 105 3.55 6.02 -17.81
N ASN A 106 2.49 6.78 -17.50
CA ASN A 106 1.17 6.21 -17.14
C ASN A 106 0.26 5.96 -18.36
N SER A 107 0.75 6.14 -19.58
CA SER A 107 -0.08 6.14 -20.79
C SER A 107 -0.88 4.86 -20.99
N HIS A 108 -0.34 3.70 -20.58
CA HIS A 108 -1.04 2.42 -20.66
C HIS A 108 -2.36 2.44 -19.87
N TYR A 109 -2.32 2.86 -18.61
CA TYR A 109 -3.47 2.88 -17.72
C TYR A 109 -4.41 4.06 -18.01
N GLN A 110 -3.86 5.21 -18.41
CA GLN A 110 -4.68 6.32 -18.89
C GLN A 110 -5.51 5.91 -20.11
N ALA A 111 -4.90 5.21 -21.08
CA ALA A 111 -5.61 4.73 -22.25
C ALA A 111 -6.75 3.76 -21.88
N MET A 112 -6.53 2.85 -20.92
CA MET A 112 -7.59 1.98 -20.41
C MET A 112 -8.78 2.76 -19.83
N GLU A 113 -8.48 3.82 -19.07
CA GLU A 113 -9.50 4.68 -18.50
C GLU A 113 -10.25 5.47 -19.57
N ASP A 114 -9.53 6.11 -20.51
CA ASP A 114 -10.10 6.89 -21.60
C ASP A 114 -11.02 6.04 -22.49
N THR A 115 -10.65 4.78 -22.73
CA THR A 115 -11.46 3.83 -23.51
C THR A 115 -12.53 3.11 -22.68
N HIS A 116 -12.71 3.46 -21.41
CA HIS A 116 -13.69 2.85 -20.51
C HIS A 116 -13.56 1.32 -20.45
N THR A 117 -12.33 0.81 -20.45
CA THR A 117 -12.04 -0.63 -20.45
C THR A 117 -12.68 -1.31 -19.25
N ASP A 118 -13.40 -2.42 -19.48
CA ASP A 118 -13.90 -3.27 -18.39
C ASP A 118 -12.70 -3.90 -17.64
N LEU A 119 -12.44 -3.41 -16.42
CA LEU A 119 -11.30 -3.85 -15.61
C LEU A 119 -11.51 -5.26 -15.05
N LYS A 120 -12.77 -5.70 -14.90
CA LYS A 120 -13.08 -7.07 -14.53
C LYS A 120 -12.62 -8.02 -15.63
N ALA A 121 -12.95 -7.72 -16.88
CA ALA A 121 -12.65 -8.62 -17.99
C ALA A 121 -11.19 -8.53 -18.47
N ASN A 122 -10.57 -7.34 -18.44
CA ASN A 122 -9.36 -7.10 -19.23
C ASN A 122 -8.09 -6.78 -18.42
N LEU A 123 -8.09 -6.93 -17.10
CA LEU A 123 -6.84 -6.93 -16.34
C LEU A 123 -6.17 -8.31 -16.43
N VAL A 124 -4.87 -8.35 -16.68
CA VAL A 124 -4.07 -9.58 -16.77
C VAL A 124 -2.93 -9.50 -15.77
N ARG A 125 -2.78 -10.57 -14.98
CA ARG A 125 -1.68 -10.70 -14.03
C ARG A 125 -0.38 -10.99 -14.79
N ALA A 126 0.66 -10.23 -14.48
CA ALA A 126 2.03 -10.48 -14.94
C ALA A 126 3.00 -10.51 -13.75
N GLN A 127 4.23 -11.00 -13.98
CA GLN A 127 5.33 -10.86 -13.03
C GLN A 127 5.86 -9.42 -13.11
N GLN A 128 5.91 -8.73 -11.98
CA GLN A 128 6.38 -7.35 -11.91
C GLN A 128 7.85 -7.25 -12.34
N SER A 129 8.68 -8.22 -11.95
CA SER A 129 10.09 -8.30 -12.34
C SER A 129 10.28 -8.38 -13.85
N SER A 130 9.43 -9.14 -14.54
CA SER A 130 9.48 -9.28 -16.01
C SER A 130 8.99 -8.01 -16.72
N VAL A 131 7.98 -7.34 -16.18
CA VAL A 131 7.39 -6.13 -16.79
C VAL A 131 8.25 -4.89 -16.54
N THR A 132 8.71 -4.70 -15.31
CA THR A 132 9.47 -3.50 -14.91
C THR A 132 10.98 -3.68 -15.11
N GLY A 133 11.44 -4.92 -15.27
CA GLY A 133 12.85 -5.29 -15.33
C GLY A 133 13.52 -5.37 -13.95
N LEU A 134 12.85 -5.08 -12.83
CA LEU A 134 13.42 -5.23 -11.48
C LEU A 134 13.86 -6.68 -11.23
N PRO A 135 14.95 -6.92 -10.47
CA PRO A 135 15.21 -8.24 -9.91
C PRO A 135 14.02 -8.72 -9.07
N THR A 136 13.76 -10.03 -9.06
CA THR A 136 12.64 -10.61 -8.30
C THR A 136 12.72 -10.28 -6.81
N GLU A 137 13.91 -10.22 -6.21
CA GLU A 137 14.08 -9.82 -4.80
C GLU A 137 13.74 -8.35 -4.54
N ALA A 138 13.77 -7.51 -5.57
CA ALA A 138 13.53 -6.07 -5.49
C ALA A 138 12.06 -5.67 -5.74
N THR A 139 11.17 -6.60 -6.10
CA THR A 139 9.74 -6.33 -6.24
C THR A 139 9.05 -6.32 -4.88
N ALA A 140 8.07 -5.46 -4.63
CA ALA A 140 7.29 -5.45 -3.40
C ALA A 140 5.83 -5.07 -3.69
N GLY A 141 5.24 -5.76 -4.69
CA GLY A 141 3.90 -5.50 -5.21
C GLY A 141 3.73 -4.02 -5.55
N VAL A 142 2.77 -3.38 -4.90
CA VAL A 142 2.41 -2.00 -5.15
C VAL A 142 3.46 -1.00 -4.69
N LEU A 143 4.30 -1.35 -3.70
CA LEU A 143 5.34 -0.44 -3.19
C LEU A 143 6.43 -0.14 -4.23
N THR A 144 6.59 -1.04 -5.21
CA THR A 144 7.54 -0.90 -6.32
C THR A 144 6.84 -0.67 -7.65
N SER A 145 5.56 -0.28 -7.61
CA SER A 145 4.86 0.28 -8.77
C SER A 145 5.43 1.65 -9.14
N ARG A 146 5.28 2.04 -10.40
CA ARG A 146 5.63 3.39 -10.85
C ARG A 146 4.81 4.45 -10.12
N ALA A 147 3.51 4.24 -9.93
CA ALA A 147 2.65 5.19 -9.25
C ALA A 147 3.12 5.46 -7.81
N ALA A 148 3.40 4.40 -7.03
CA ALA A 148 3.96 4.57 -5.69
C ALA A 148 5.33 5.25 -5.74
N ALA A 149 6.20 4.86 -6.67
CA ALA A 149 7.54 5.44 -6.78
C ALA A 149 7.51 6.95 -7.07
N LYS A 150 6.70 7.36 -8.05
CA LYS A 150 6.48 8.76 -8.38
C LYS A 150 5.98 9.56 -7.18
N SER A 151 5.03 9.00 -6.44
CA SER A 151 4.39 9.70 -5.34
C SER A 151 5.23 9.73 -4.06
N PHE A 152 6.01 8.68 -3.76
CA PHE A 152 6.57 8.51 -2.42
C PHE A 152 8.08 8.18 -2.35
N PHE A 153 8.73 7.89 -3.47
CA PHE A 153 10.19 7.81 -3.57
C PHE A 153 10.84 9.07 -4.14
N LYS A 154 10.02 9.97 -4.70
CA LYS A 154 10.46 11.28 -5.16
C LYS A 154 11.00 12.07 -3.97
N ASP A 155 12.25 12.51 -4.11
CA ASP A 155 13.00 13.28 -3.13
C ASP A 155 13.20 12.59 -1.77
N GLY A 156 14.04 13.20 -0.93
CA GLY A 156 14.32 12.73 0.42
C GLY A 156 14.87 11.31 0.53
N THR A 157 14.70 10.70 1.70
CA THR A 157 15.43 9.48 2.10
C THR A 157 14.51 8.26 2.25
N ASN A 158 13.44 8.22 1.44
CA ASN A 158 12.38 7.20 1.40
C ASN A 158 11.53 7.07 2.69
N ARG A 159 11.59 8.03 3.60
CA ARG A 159 10.67 8.10 4.76
C ARG A 159 9.22 8.29 4.33
N ALA A 160 8.97 9.04 3.24
CA ALA A 160 7.64 9.24 2.67
C ALA A 160 7.01 7.90 2.24
N MET A 161 7.72 7.08 1.45
CA MET A 161 7.25 5.73 1.07
C MET A 161 6.82 4.91 2.28
N PHE A 162 7.65 4.85 3.32
CA PHE A 162 7.29 4.10 4.52
C PHE A 162 6.08 4.70 5.25
N ARG A 163 6.05 6.02 5.45
CA ARG A 163 4.93 6.73 6.08
C ARG A 163 3.61 6.47 5.38
N PHE A 164 3.55 6.68 4.06
CA PHE A 164 2.33 6.46 3.28
C PHE A 164 1.95 4.97 3.24
N THR A 165 2.92 4.04 3.31
CA THR A 165 2.61 2.62 3.50
C THR A 165 1.84 2.39 4.81
N LEU A 166 2.23 3.03 5.92
CA LEU A 166 1.48 2.91 7.18
C LEU A 166 0.09 3.54 7.10
N ILE A 167 -0.02 4.74 6.51
CA ILE A 167 -1.31 5.41 6.35
C ILE A 167 -2.25 4.54 5.52
N ASN A 168 -1.78 4.05 4.37
CA ASN A 168 -2.61 3.35 3.40
C ASN A 168 -2.91 1.90 3.82
N HIS A 169 -1.98 1.22 4.48
CA HIS A 169 -2.12 -0.22 4.73
C HIS A 169 -2.25 -0.61 6.20
N LEU A 170 -1.90 0.27 7.12
CA LEU A 170 -2.09 0.08 8.56
C LEU A 170 -3.03 1.15 9.18
N CYS A 171 -3.58 2.07 8.38
CA CYS A 171 -4.56 3.07 8.84
C CYS A 171 -4.04 3.85 10.06
N THR A 172 -2.75 4.15 10.08
CA THR A 172 -2.09 4.95 11.11
C THR A 172 -0.96 5.75 10.48
N ASP A 173 -0.78 6.98 10.95
CA ASP A 173 0.39 7.78 10.61
C ASP A 173 1.47 7.65 11.69
N MET A 174 2.60 8.34 11.52
CA MET A 174 3.74 8.35 12.43
C MET A 174 3.35 8.75 13.85
N GLU A 175 2.40 9.67 14.02
CA GLU A 175 1.91 10.12 15.32
C GLU A 175 1.25 8.98 16.10
N GLY A 176 0.54 8.09 15.41
CA GLY A 176 -0.12 6.94 16.03
C GLY A 176 0.83 5.82 16.45
N VAL A 177 2.07 5.85 15.95
CA VAL A 177 3.13 4.87 16.25
C VAL A 177 4.36 5.53 16.89
N ALA A 178 4.24 6.77 17.35
CA ALA A 178 5.33 7.48 18.00
C ALA A 178 5.67 6.81 19.35
N ASP A 179 6.92 6.40 19.53
CA ASP A 179 7.40 5.74 20.74
C ASP A 179 8.80 6.25 21.14
N ILE A 180 8.84 7.09 22.18
CA ILE A 180 10.09 7.65 22.71
C ILE A 180 10.91 6.65 23.56
N THR A 181 10.39 5.43 23.76
CA THR A 181 11.06 4.39 24.56
C THR A 181 11.93 3.44 23.73
N ARG A 182 11.91 3.56 22.39
CA ARG A 182 12.77 2.76 21.49
C ARG A 182 14.15 3.38 21.33
N PRO A 183 15.22 2.57 21.14
CA PRO A 183 16.56 3.09 20.94
C PRO A 183 16.65 3.92 19.65
N PRO A 184 17.33 5.08 19.66
CA PRO A 184 17.52 5.93 18.49
C PRO A 184 18.79 5.60 17.68
N ASP A 185 19.33 4.40 17.84
CA ASP A 185 20.63 3.98 17.32
C ASP A 185 20.67 3.91 15.77
N ARG A 186 19.51 3.70 15.13
CA ARG A 186 19.37 3.76 13.67
C ARG A 186 18.86 5.09 13.13
N VAL A 187 18.67 6.11 13.98
CA VAL A 187 18.31 7.44 13.48
C VAL A 187 19.50 8.01 12.72
N ARG A 188 19.27 8.34 11.45
CA ARG A 188 20.31 8.73 10.51
C ARG A 188 20.97 10.07 10.83
N GLN A 189 22.11 10.31 10.20
CA GLN A 189 22.92 11.54 10.35
C GLN A 189 22.19 12.81 9.89
N ASP A 190 21.19 12.68 9.02
CA ASP A 190 20.47 13.79 8.39
C ASP A 190 19.51 14.53 9.34
N VAL A 191 19.17 13.92 10.48
CA VAL A 191 18.28 14.51 11.48
C VAL A 191 19.10 15.20 12.57
N SER A 192 18.84 16.49 12.81
CA SER A 192 19.49 17.21 13.91
C SER A 192 19.11 16.63 15.27
N ARG A 193 20.09 16.51 16.17
CA ARG A 193 19.88 16.17 17.59
C ARG A 193 19.66 17.40 18.48
N SER A 194 19.59 18.59 17.89
CA SER A 194 19.25 19.84 18.56
C SER A 194 18.49 20.75 17.58
N PRO A 195 17.31 20.31 17.09
CA PRO A 195 16.53 21.12 16.16
C PRO A 195 16.19 22.46 16.81
N GLY A 196 16.44 23.57 16.10
CA GLY A 196 16.29 24.92 16.65
C GLY A 196 17.22 25.25 17.83
N GLY A 197 18.28 24.46 18.06
CA GLY A 197 19.20 24.61 19.19
C GLY A 197 18.75 23.94 20.50
N ASP A 198 17.63 23.19 20.49
CA ASP A 198 17.09 22.53 21.68
C ASP A 198 17.06 21.00 21.52
N SER A 199 17.96 20.29 22.21
CA SER A 199 18.02 18.82 22.17
C SER A 199 16.81 18.14 22.79
N ARG A 200 16.07 18.83 23.66
CA ARG A 200 14.86 18.26 24.30
C ARG A 200 13.78 17.96 23.27
N LEU A 201 13.70 18.75 22.20
CA LEU A 201 12.76 18.51 21.10
C LEU A 201 13.07 17.19 20.39
N PHE A 202 14.35 16.88 20.17
CA PHE A 202 14.72 15.59 19.61
C PHE A 202 14.31 14.45 20.55
N HIS A 203 14.73 14.52 21.82
CA HIS A 203 14.55 13.44 22.80
C HIS A 203 13.10 13.22 23.23
N ASN A 204 12.24 14.23 23.16
CA ASN A 204 10.86 14.14 23.64
C ASN A 204 9.82 14.06 22.51
N SER A 205 10.21 14.31 21.25
CA SER A 205 9.26 14.39 20.15
C SER A 205 9.78 13.71 18.88
N CYS A 206 10.90 14.17 18.31
CA CYS A 206 11.39 13.63 17.03
C CYS A 206 11.74 12.14 17.13
N VAL A 207 12.37 11.75 18.24
CA VAL A 207 12.76 10.35 18.48
C VAL A 207 11.57 9.39 18.47
N GLY A 208 10.38 9.88 18.86
CA GLY A 208 9.16 9.07 18.88
C GLY A 208 8.85 8.46 17.52
N CYS A 209 8.93 9.26 16.45
CA CYS A 209 8.70 8.75 15.09
C CYS A 209 9.96 8.07 14.54
N HIS A 210 11.14 8.68 14.73
CA HIS A 210 12.37 8.24 14.08
C HIS A 210 12.90 6.89 14.57
N SER A 211 12.78 6.58 15.87
CA SER A 211 13.29 5.31 16.41
C SER A 211 12.58 4.09 15.83
N GLY A 212 11.32 4.21 15.39
CA GLY A 212 10.62 3.13 14.70
C GLY A 212 10.74 3.20 13.18
N MET A 213 10.62 4.41 12.62
CA MET A 213 10.60 4.63 11.17
C MET A 213 11.96 4.39 10.51
N ASP A 214 13.06 4.92 11.06
CA ASP A 214 14.36 4.88 10.38
C ASP A 214 14.89 3.44 10.19
N PRO A 215 14.82 2.53 11.19
CA PRO A 215 15.10 1.11 10.99
C PRO A 215 14.31 0.45 9.87
N MET A 216 13.02 0.78 9.73
CA MET A 216 12.12 0.16 8.75
C MET A 216 12.30 0.76 7.36
N ALA A 217 12.42 2.08 7.25
CA ALA A 217 12.64 2.79 5.99
C ALA A 217 13.99 2.44 5.34
N GLN A 218 14.92 1.84 6.10
CA GLN A 218 16.16 1.26 5.57
C GLN A 218 15.90 0.16 4.54
N ALA A 219 14.76 -0.53 4.58
CA ALA A 219 14.34 -1.50 3.56
C ALA A 219 14.33 -0.93 2.13
N PHE A 220 14.26 0.40 1.99
CA PHE A 220 14.28 1.11 0.73
C PHE A 220 15.66 1.67 0.34
N ALA A 221 16.75 1.30 1.03
CA ALA A 221 18.08 1.92 0.86
C ALA A 221 18.65 1.83 -0.57
N TYR A 222 18.22 0.84 -1.35
CA TYR A 222 18.67 0.67 -2.74
C TYR A 222 17.73 1.27 -3.79
N TYR A 223 16.61 1.87 -3.37
CA TYR A 223 15.57 2.40 -4.25
C TYR A 223 15.64 3.93 -4.34
N ASN A 224 15.50 4.44 -5.55
CA ASN A 224 15.35 5.87 -5.82
C ASN A 224 14.30 6.12 -6.90
N TYR A 225 13.84 7.37 -7.05
CA TYR A 225 13.07 7.80 -8.19
C TYR A 225 13.96 8.65 -9.09
N ALA A 226 14.28 8.15 -10.28
CA ALA A 226 15.12 8.85 -11.25
C ALA A 226 14.23 9.69 -12.18
N TYR A 227 14.43 11.00 -12.16
CA TYR A 227 13.70 11.97 -12.98
C TYR A 227 14.59 13.20 -13.26
N ASP A 228 14.21 14.00 -14.25
CA ASP A 228 14.92 15.25 -14.58
C ASP A 228 14.39 16.38 -13.70
N THR A 229 15.18 16.84 -12.73
CA THR A 229 14.73 17.86 -11.77
C THR A 229 14.51 19.23 -12.39
N GLU A 230 15.13 19.52 -13.55
CA GLU A 230 15.05 20.82 -14.21
C GLU A 230 13.96 20.84 -15.30
N ALA A 231 13.92 19.81 -16.14
CA ALA A 231 12.97 19.72 -17.25
C ALA A 231 11.65 19.03 -16.86
N ASP A 232 11.62 18.26 -15.78
CA ASP A 232 10.46 17.55 -15.25
C ASP A 232 10.39 17.70 -13.72
N PRO A 233 10.23 18.92 -13.19
CA PRO A 233 10.27 19.18 -11.74
C PRO A 233 9.18 18.43 -10.96
N ASP A 234 8.10 18.03 -11.64
CA ASP A 234 7.02 17.23 -11.06
C ASP A 234 7.32 15.72 -11.09
N GLY A 235 8.37 15.29 -11.80
CA GLY A 235 8.73 13.88 -11.95
C GLY A 235 7.66 13.10 -12.72
N LEU A 236 6.94 13.73 -13.64
CA LEU A 236 5.86 13.10 -14.41
C LEU A 236 6.36 12.00 -15.34
N ASN A 237 7.62 12.04 -15.74
CA ASN A 237 8.27 11.11 -16.66
C ASN A 237 9.40 10.32 -15.99
N GLY A 238 9.49 10.37 -14.65
CA GLY A 238 10.48 9.61 -13.90
C GLY A 238 10.14 8.12 -13.78
N GLN A 239 11.10 7.35 -13.30
CA GLN A 239 10.97 5.91 -13.08
C GLN A 239 11.65 5.47 -11.78
N LEU A 240 11.21 4.32 -11.24
CA LEU A 240 11.91 3.68 -10.14
C LEU A 240 13.31 3.23 -10.60
N SER A 241 14.33 3.64 -9.87
CA SER A 241 15.70 3.20 -10.00
C SER A 241 16.06 2.29 -8.82
N TYR A 242 16.79 1.22 -9.10
CA TYR A 242 17.22 0.25 -8.09
C TYR A 242 18.67 -0.16 -8.35
N HIS A 243 19.53 -0.03 -7.34
CA HIS A 243 20.88 -0.57 -7.42
C HIS A 243 20.83 -2.08 -7.23
N ARG A 244 21.32 -2.82 -8.23
CA ARG A 244 21.44 -4.29 -8.21
C ARG A 244 22.70 -4.74 -7.48
N ASP A 245 22.81 -6.04 -7.26
CA ASP A 245 24.07 -6.61 -6.79
C ASP A 245 25.23 -6.25 -7.74
N GLY A 246 26.38 -5.91 -7.15
CA GLY A 246 27.55 -5.39 -7.87
C GLY A 246 27.45 -3.94 -8.37
N GLN A 247 26.30 -3.26 -8.21
CA GLN A 247 26.19 -1.82 -8.47
C GLN A 247 26.48 -1.01 -7.21
N THR A 248 27.24 0.07 -7.36
CA THR A 248 27.54 0.99 -6.28
C THR A 248 27.19 2.42 -6.68
N ASP A 249 26.74 3.18 -5.70
CA ASP A 249 26.57 4.61 -5.79
C ASP A 249 27.96 5.28 -5.68
N PRO A 250 28.32 6.23 -6.57
CA PRO A 250 29.61 6.89 -6.52
C PRO A 250 29.89 7.68 -5.24
N GLU A 251 28.85 8.21 -4.58
CA GLU A 251 28.98 9.03 -3.37
C GLU A 251 29.15 8.16 -2.13
N THR A 252 28.43 7.05 -2.05
CA THR A 252 28.50 6.16 -0.88
C THR A 252 29.58 5.09 -1.01
N GLY A 253 29.99 4.75 -2.24
CA GLY A 253 30.84 3.59 -2.52
C GLY A 253 30.18 2.25 -2.22
N LEU A 254 28.87 2.26 -1.88
CA LEU A 254 28.06 1.10 -1.52
C LEU A 254 26.87 1.00 -2.47
N ARG A 255 26.10 -0.08 -2.36
CA ARG A 255 24.84 -0.23 -3.09
C ARG A 255 23.76 0.77 -2.64
N VAL A 256 23.90 1.33 -1.43
CA VAL A 256 23.00 2.34 -0.86
C VAL A 256 22.97 3.61 -1.72
N GLN A 257 21.77 4.08 -2.02
CA GLN A 257 21.53 5.32 -2.75
C GLN A 257 22.10 6.53 -1.98
N ALA A 258 22.81 7.42 -2.67
CA ALA A 258 23.39 8.67 -2.16
C ALA A 258 22.47 9.44 -1.19
N LYS A 259 21.18 9.47 -1.52
CA LYS A 259 20.16 10.17 -0.72
C LYS A 259 20.06 9.71 0.74
N TYR A 260 20.56 8.53 1.10
CA TYR A 260 20.60 8.09 2.49
C TYR A 260 21.74 8.73 3.31
N TRP A 261 22.71 9.35 2.65
CA TRP A 261 23.89 9.99 3.27
C TRP A 261 23.86 11.52 3.17
N ILE A 262 22.74 12.10 2.71
CA ILE A 262 22.58 13.56 2.65
C ILE A 262 22.60 14.18 4.04
N ASN A 263 23.00 15.45 4.11
CA ASN A 263 23.02 16.22 5.35
C ASN A 263 23.77 15.52 6.51
N SER A 264 24.80 14.72 6.19
CA SER A 264 25.58 13.95 7.16
C SER A 264 26.22 14.81 8.27
N ASN A 265 26.40 16.11 8.01
CA ASN A 265 26.90 17.08 8.97
C ASN A 265 25.87 17.52 10.04
N ASN A 266 24.58 17.20 9.88
CA ASN A 266 23.55 17.55 10.87
C ASN A 266 23.77 16.83 12.20
N PHE A 267 24.20 15.57 12.15
CA PHE A 267 24.68 14.83 13.30
C PHE A 267 25.66 13.73 12.86
N VAL A 268 26.95 14.04 12.88
CA VAL A 268 28.02 13.14 12.37
C VAL A 268 28.09 11.78 13.08
N HIS A 269 27.58 11.69 14.31
CA HIS A 269 27.50 10.45 15.08
C HIS A 269 26.19 9.67 14.86
N GLY A 270 25.33 10.14 13.95
CA GLY A 270 24.12 9.43 13.57
C GLY A 270 24.42 8.17 12.77
N TYR A 271 23.39 7.36 12.56
CA TYR A 271 23.52 6.10 11.83
C TYR A 271 23.90 6.33 10.36
N ILE A 272 24.89 5.58 9.89
CA ILE A 272 25.29 5.51 8.48
C ILE A 272 24.63 4.27 7.89
N THR A 273 23.71 4.47 6.94
CA THR A 273 23.04 3.36 6.27
C THR A 273 23.99 2.67 5.29
N THR A 274 24.33 1.40 5.52
CA THR A 274 25.29 0.64 4.70
C THR A 274 24.66 -0.51 3.91
N SER A 275 23.41 -0.85 4.20
CA SER A 275 22.63 -1.88 3.51
C SER A 275 21.13 -1.57 3.59
N ASP A 276 20.29 -2.40 2.96
CA ASP A 276 18.83 -2.40 3.08
C ASP A 276 18.29 -3.33 4.18
N ALA A 277 19.14 -3.71 5.14
CA ALA A 277 18.74 -4.51 6.29
C ALA A 277 17.88 -3.68 7.26
N TRP A 278 16.65 -4.11 7.53
CA TRP A 278 15.70 -3.43 8.38
C TRP A 278 15.35 -4.27 9.62
N GLU A 279 14.83 -3.61 10.66
CA GLU A 279 14.41 -4.24 11.91
C GLU A 279 13.19 -3.51 12.49
N ASN A 280 12.21 -4.25 12.98
CA ASN A 280 10.96 -3.71 13.49
C ASN A 280 11.00 -3.55 15.01
N TYR A 281 11.43 -2.38 15.48
CA TYR A 281 11.47 -2.06 16.91
C TYR A 281 10.08 -2.00 17.57
N TRP A 282 9.01 -1.87 16.79
CA TRP A 282 7.64 -1.87 17.30
C TRP A 282 7.13 -3.23 17.72
N ARG A 283 7.89 -4.31 17.51
CA ARG A 283 7.61 -5.62 18.12
C ARG A 283 7.71 -5.63 19.64
N SER A 284 8.21 -4.56 20.23
CA SER A 284 8.27 -4.37 21.68
C SER A 284 7.78 -2.96 22.04
N GLY A 285 7.34 -2.81 23.28
CA GLY A 285 6.83 -1.53 23.77
C GLY A 285 5.37 -1.28 23.38
N PRO A 286 4.90 -0.03 23.44
CA PRO A 286 3.49 0.32 23.22
C PRO A 286 2.91 -0.15 21.88
N ASN A 287 3.75 -0.21 20.83
CA ASN A 287 3.32 -0.55 19.47
C ASN A 287 3.31 -2.06 19.19
N GLN A 288 3.61 -2.92 20.17
CA GLN A 288 3.47 -4.37 20.01
C GLN A 288 2.00 -4.78 19.75
N ASN A 289 1.07 -3.94 20.21
CA ASN A 289 -0.37 -4.13 20.04
C ASN A 289 -0.87 -3.97 18.59
N LEU A 290 0.01 -3.60 17.66
CA LEU A 290 -0.26 -3.68 16.22
C LEU A 290 -0.38 -5.13 15.72
N GLY A 291 -0.01 -6.11 16.57
CA GLY A 291 -0.24 -7.53 16.34
C GLY A 291 0.71 -8.11 15.30
N TRP A 292 2.01 -7.86 15.48
CA TRP A 292 3.07 -8.39 14.62
C TRP A 292 3.08 -9.93 14.64
N SER A 293 3.31 -10.55 13.48
CA SER A 293 3.28 -12.02 13.38
C SER A 293 4.47 -12.67 14.07
N ASP A 294 4.20 -13.61 14.98
CA ASP A 294 5.23 -14.45 15.62
C ASP A 294 5.91 -15.42 14.65
N SER A 295 5.32 -15.64 13.46
CA SER A 295 5.92 -16.48 12.41
C SER A 295 7.03 -15.78 11.61
N LEU A 296 7.14 -14.45 11.76
CA LEU A 296 8.14 -13.63 11.08
C LEU A 296 9.20 -13.15 12.07
N PRO A 297 10.46 -13.00 11.61
CA PRO A 297 11.58 -12.68 12.48
C PRO A 297 11.60 -11.23 12.97
N GLY A 298 10.80 -10.33 12.39
CA GLY A 298 10.82 -8.90 12.73
C GLY A 298 12.02 -8.13 12.20
N GLN A 299 12.75 -8.72 11.27
CA GLN A 299 13.90 -8.14 10.59
C GLN A 299 14.03 -8.77 9.21
N GLY A 300 14.77 -8.13 8.30
CA GLY A 300 14.97 -8.67 6.97
C GLY A 300 15.76 -7.72 6.08
N GLU A 301 15.73 -7.98 4.79
CA GLU A 301 16.41 -7.17 3.77
C GLU A 301 15.41 -6.77 2.69
N GLY A 302 15.44 -5.48 2.32
CA GLY A 302 14.68 -4.96 1.19
C GLY A 302 13.17 -4.80 1.43
N ALA A 303 12.55 -4.04 0.51
CA ALA A 303 11.13 -3.72 0.55
C ALA A 303 10.21 -4.95 0.58
N LYS A 304 10.58 -6.05 -0.10
CA LYS A 304 9.78 -7.27 -0.16
C LYS A 304 9.54 -7.88 1.23
N SER A 305 10.60 -8.10 1.99
CA SER A 305 10.49 -8.72 3.32
C SER A 305 9.88 -7.78 4.35
N MET A 306 10.13 -6.47 4.22
CA MET A 306 9.48 -5.46 5.06
C MET A 306 7.97 -5.38 4.77
N GLY A 307 7.56 -5.48 3.51
CA GLY A 307 6.16 -5.59 3.12
C GLY A 307 5.49 -6.85 3.68
N GLN A 308 6.20 -7.98 3.76
CA GLN A 308 5.71 -9.18 4.45
C GLN A 308 5.47 -8.92 5.94
N GLU A 309 6.41 -8.28 6.62
CA GLU A 309 6.26 -7.92 8.04
C GLU A 309 5.00 -7.08 8.29
N LEU A 310 4.81 -6.02 7.48
CA LEU A 310 3.66 -5.13 7.60
C LEU A 310 2.34 -5.84 7.29
N ALA A 311 2.28 -6.58 6.17
CA ALA A 311 1.06 -7.25 5.71
C ALA A 311 0.60 -8.40 6.61
N ASN A 312 1.50 -8.95 7.44
CA ASN A 312 1.18 -10.01 8.39
C ASN A 312 0.82 -9.49 9.79
N SER A 313 0.69 -8.17 9.98
CA SER A 313 0.22 -7.60 11.23
C SER A 313 -1.32 -7.68 11.36
N ALA A 314 -1.84 -7.80 12.58
CA ALA A 314 -3.28 -7.69 12.84
C ALA A 314 -3.81 -6.31 12.41
N ARG A 315 -2.99 -5.25 12.55
CA ARG A 315 -3.35 -3.90 12.12
C ARG A 315 -3.57 -3.82 10.61
N PHE A 316 -2.79 -4.52 9.79
CA PHE A 316 -3.00 -4.57 8.35
C PHE A 316 -4.40 -5.09 8.02
N ALA A 317 -4.77 -6.26 8.55
CA ALA A 317 -6.07 -6.87 8.32
C ALA A 317 -7.21 -5.95 8.76
N ARG A 318 -7.15 -5.43 9.99
CA ARG A 318 -8.16 -4.51 10.52
C ARG A 318 -8.29 -3.23 9.70
N CYS A 319 -7.18 -2.69 9.21
CA CYS A 319 -7.18 -1.51 8.36
C CYS A 319 -7.95 -1.76 7.07
N GLN A 320 -7.69 -2.88 6.38
CA GLN A 320 -8.41 -3.19 5.14
C GLN A 320 -9.91 -3.36 5.38
N VAL A 321 -10.29 -4.10 6.43
CA VAL A 321 -11.70 -4.28 6.80
C VAL A 321 -12.37 -2.94 7.14
N SER A 322 -11.70 -2.06 7.89
CA SER A 322 -12.25 -0.75 8.24
C SER A 322 -12.47 0.13 7.00
N LYS A 323 -11.57 0.05 6.01
CA LYS A 323 -11.73 0.77 4.74
C LYS A 323 -12.88 0.22 3.90
N VAL A 324 -13.08 -1.10 3.88
CA VAL A 324 -14.25 -1.71 3.22
C VAL A 324 -15.55 -1.33 3.95
N PHE A 325 -15.52 -1.30 5.28
CA PHE A 325 -16.64 -0.83 6.09
C PHE A 325 -17.07 0.58 5.70
N GLU A 326 -16.13 1.53 5.68
CA GLU A 326 -16.44 2.91 5.32
C GLU A 326 -16.99 3.04 3.88
N GLU A 327 -16.45 2.27 2.93
CA GLU A 327 -16.89 2.26 1.55
C GLU A 327 -18.31 1.69 1.39
N VAL A 328 -18.58 0.52 1.97
CA VAL A 328 -19.84 -0.20 1.73
C VAL A 328 -20.97 0.34 2.62
N CYS A 329 -20.66 0.68 3.87
CA CYS A 329 -21.64 1.24 4.81
C CYS A 329 -21.83 2.75 4.62
N LEU A 330 -20.94 3.42 3.88
CA LEU A 330 -20.96 4.87 3.61
C LEU A 330 -20.85 5.73 4.88
N ARG A 331 -20.20 5.18 5.92
CA ARG A 331 -20.02 5.81 7.22
C ARG A 331 -18.86 5.17 7.99
N LYS A 332 -18.32 5.92 8.94
CA LYS A 332 -17.40 5.38 9.96
C LYS A 332 -18.14 4.50 10.98
N PRO A 333 -17.46 3.56 11.66
CA PRO A 333 -18.05 2.84 12.78
C PRO A 333 -18.44 3.81 13.90
N GLN A 334 -19.68 3.74 14.36
CA GLN A 334 -20.30 4.69 15.28
C GLN A 334 -20.34 4.14 16.71
N ASP A 335 -20.51 2.83 16.87
CA ASP A 335 -20.75 2.21 18.18
C ASP A 335 -20.00 0.89 18.39
N ALA A 336 -20.32 0.22 19.50
CA ALA A 336 -19.71 -1.05 19.87
C ALA A 336 -20.11 -2.20 18.93
N GLN A 337 -21.30 -2.16 18.34
CA GLN A 337 -21.76 -3.17 17.41
C GLN A 337 -20.96 -3.12 16.11
N ASP A 338 -20.77 -1.92 15.56
CA ASP A 338 -19.93 -1.74 14.36
C ASP A 338 -18.49 -2.21 14.61
N ARG A 339 -17.91 -1.85 15.76
CA ARG A 339 -16.54 -2.26 16.11
C ARG A 339 -16.41 -3.77 16.27
N ASN A 340 -17.39 -4.41 16.92
CA ASN A 340 -17.42 -5.87 17.04
C ASN A 340 -17.59 -6.54 15.67
N GLN A 341 -18.37 -5.94 14.77
CA GLN A 341 -18.51 -6.47 13.41
C GLN A 341 -17.20 -6.35 12.62
N ILE A 342 -16.49 -5.22 12.70
CA ILE A 342 -15.17 -5.06 12.07
C ILE A 342 -14.19 -6.11 12.61
N ASP A 343 -14.19 -6.36 13.92
CA ASP A 343 -13.33 -7.37 14.53
C ASP A 343 -13.70 -8.78 14.01
N PHE A 344 -14.99 -9.12 13.97
CA PHE A 344 -15.47 -10.39 13.41
C PHE A 344 -15.08 -10.58 11.94
N ILE A 345 -15.28 -9.56 11.09
CA ILE A 345 -14.91 -9.63 9.67
C ILE A 345 -13.38 -9.70 9.51
N THR A 346 -12.61 -9.07 10.41
CA THR A 346 -11.14 -9.18 10.42
C THR A 346 -10.71 -10.62 10.71
N ASP A 347 -11.35 -11.29 11.67
CA ASP A 347 -11.09 -12.70 11.94
C ASP A 347 -11.42 -13.58 10.72
N GLN A 348 -12.57 -13.35 10.07
CA GLN A 348 -12.92 -14.07 8.83
C GLN A 348 -11.94 -13.81 7.69
N PHE A 349 -11.51 -12.56 7.52
CA PHE A 349 -10.56 -12.16 6.49
C PHE A 349 -9.23 -12.90 6.64
N THR A 350 -8.69 -12.96 7.86
CA THR A 350 -7.45 -13.69 8.15
C THR A 350 -7.62 -15.19 8.01
N ALA A 351 -8.73 -15.76 8.48
CA ALA A 351 -9.02 -17.20 8.42
C ALA A 351 -9.24 -17.70 6.99
N ASN A 352 -9.82 -16.88 6.11
CA ASN A 352 -10.09 -17.25 4.72
C ASN A 352 -8.90 -17.00 3.78
N GLY A 353 -7.69 -16.78 4.29
CA GLY A 353 -6.50 -16.56 3.47
C GLY A 353 -6.49 -15.19 2.78
N TYR A 354 -7.03 -14.17 3.45
CA TYR A 354 -6.99 -12.77 3.02
C TYR A 354 -7.68 -12.52 1.67
N ARG A 355 -8.87 -13.10 1.44
CA ARG A 355 -9.68 -12.83 0.24
C ARG A 355 -10.55 -11.59 0.44
N MET A 356 -10.24 -10.52 -0.30
CA MET A 356 -10.91 -9.23 -0.10
C MET A 356 -12.38 -9.23 -0.52
N LYS A 357 -12.79 -9.99 -1.55
CA LYS A 357 -14.20 -10.08 -1.95
C LYS A 357 -15.08 -10.59 -0.80
N GLN A 358 -14.57 -11.46 0.06
CA GLN A 358 -15.31 -11.92 1.24
C GLN A 358 -15.58 -10.76 2.21
N VAL A 359 -14.60 -9.88 2.43
CA VAL A 359 -14.75 -8.69 3.28
C VAL A 359 -15.85 -7.76 2.75
N PHE A 360 -15.87 -7.51 1.44
CA PHE A 360 -16.94 -6.74 0.79
C PHE A 360 -18.30 -7.41 0.98
N ALA A 361 -18.39 -8.74 0.82
CA ALA A 361 -19.63 -9.49 1.00
C ALA A 361 -20.16 -9.43 2.45
N ASP A 362 -19.30 -9.74 3.42
CA ASP A 362 -19.68 -9.74 4.85
C ASP A 362 -20.10 -8.35 5.32
N THR A 363 -19.39 -7.31 4.85
CA THR A 363 -19.72 -5.91 5.17
C THR A 363 -21.05 -5.49 4.53
N ALA A 364 -21.27 -5.85 3.26
CA ALA A 364 -22.53 -5.56 2.58
C ALA A 364 -23.71 -6.29 3.21
N SER A 365 -23.49 -7.50 3.71
CA SER A 365 -24.47 -8.27 4.47
C SER A 365 -24.78 -7.61 5.82
N TYR A 366 -23.79 -7.03 6.49
CA TYR A 366 -24.01 -6.30 7.74
C TYR A 366 -24.81 -5.01 7.54
N CYS A 367 -24.44 -4.21 6.53
CA CYS A 367 -25.06 -2.91 6.26
C CYS A 367 -26.28 -2.98 5.32
N LYS A 368 -26.83 -4.19 5.07
CA LYS A 368 -28.06 -4.34 4.30
C LYS A 368 -29.25 -3.90 5.17
N GLY A 369 -29.94 -2.82 4.76
CA GLY A 369 -31.11 -2.30 5.48
C GLY A 369 -30.89 -0.92 6.10
N GLU A 370 -29.65 -0.45 6.12
CA GLU A 370 -29.32 0.98 6.17
C GLU A 370 -29.35 1.57 4.76
#